data_AF-A0A9J6DBJ2-F1
#
_entry.id   AF-A0A9J6DBJ2-F1
#
_cell.length_a   1.000
_cell.length_b   1.000
_cell.length_c   1.000
_cell.angle_alpha   90.00
_cell.angle_beta   90.00
_cell.angle_gamma   90.00
#
_symmetry.space_group_name_H-M   'P 1'
#
loop_
_entity.id
_entity.type
_entity.pdbx_description
1 polymer ?
#
loop_
_entity_poly.entity_id
_entity_poly.type
_entity_poly.pdbx_seq_one_letter_code
_entity_poly.pdbx_strand_id
1 'polypeptide(L)'
;MLVGLSPRPADSDTTVDPIEIAVFKCVALLFHHGILCASSRGEVGTLEFPSPSDLNTRLRRIITMYQRNHKKRELINAQRARRMERREKFEAAIREREIRRLETQQRWSRREEAEFYRAVSCYGVDYRRQEQRFVWDGFRTVGRLERKRDDTLTEYFRAFRAMCRRVCGRKLGEEDENLQYVVEPISEERATRCLQRIELLSKIREEILPHPELDERLKLCQPSMDLPDWWICGRHDKDLLIGAAK
;
A
#
# COMPACT_ATOMS: atom_id res chain seq x y z
N MET A 1 -23.35 -42.00 -1.15
CA MET A 1 -23.86 -40.72 -1.69
C MET A 1 -24.85 -40.15 -0.68
N LEU A 2 -24.41 -39.23 0.17
CA LEU A 2 -25.27 -38.38 0.99
C LEU A 2 -24.45 -37.12 1.25
N VAL A 3 -24.75 -36.06 0.51
CA VAL A 3 -24.22 -34.72 0.76
C VAL A 3 -25.42 -33.81 0.93
N GLY A 4 -25.53 -33.24 2.12
CA GLY A 4 -26.57 -32.30 2.49
C GLY A 4 -26.50 -31.01 1.68
N LEU A 5 -27.66 -30.54 1.25
CA LEU A 5 -27.84 -29.19 0.74
C LEU A 5 -28.70 -28.44 1.76
N SER A 6 -28.07 -27.47 2.42
CA SER A 6 -28.75 -26.46 3.23
C SER A 6 -29.63 -25.58 2.33
N PRO A 7 -30.84 -25.17 2.76
CA PRO A 7 -31.66 -24.22 1.99
C PRO A 7 -31.02 -22.83 2.05
N ARG A 8 -30.89 -22.18 0.89
CA ARG A 8 -30.52 -20.75 0.82
C ARG A 8 -31.67 -19.91 1.38
N PRO A 9 -31.39 -18.80 2.09
CA PRO A 9 -32.45 -17.89 2.50
C PRO A 9 -33.07 -17.25 1.25
N ALA A 10 -34.40 -17.23 1.22
CA ALA A 10 -35.15 -16.46 0.25
C ALA A 10 -34.93 -14.97 0.53
N ASP A 11 -34.40 -14.25 -0.44
CA ASP A 11 -34.37 -12.78 -0.43
C ASP A 11 -35.82 -12.27 -0.46
N SER A 12 -36.40 -12.09 0.71
CA SER A 12 -37.67 -11.39 0.90
C SER A 12 -37.40 -9.90 0.97
N ASP A 13 -37.12 -9.28 -0.17
CA ASP A 13 -37.21 -7.83 -0.32
C ASP A 13 -38.24 -7.48 -1.40
N THR A 14 -39.48 -7.90 -1.16
CA THR A 14 -40.66 -7.25 -1.75
C THR A 14 -41.05 -6.08 -0.85
N THR A 15 -40.20 -5.07 -0.80
CA THR A 15 -40.60 -3.74 -0.35
C THR A 15 -41.64 -3.22 -1.34
N VAL A 16 -42.92 -3.39 -0.99
CA VAL A 16 -44.05 -2.83 -1.75
C VAL A 16 -43.81 -1.32 -1.83
N ASP A 17 -43.60 -0.85 -3.05
CA ASP A 17 -43.20 0.51 -3.36
C ASP A 17 -44.22 1.47 -2.72
N PRO A 18 -43.84 2.49 -1.94
CA PRO A 18 -44.78 3.40 -1.25
C PRO A 18 -45.81 4.06 -2.18
N ILE A 19 -45.50 4.09 -3.48
CA ILE A 19 -46.34 4.58 -4.56
C ILE A 19 -47.48 3.60 -4.90
N GLU A 20 -47.27 2.28 -4.86
CA GLU A 20 -48.34 1.29 -5.03
C GLU A 20 -49.39 1.41 -3.92
N ILE A 21 -48.93 1.66 -2.69
CA ILE A 21 -49.79 1.94 -1.53
C ILE A 21 -50.58 3.23 -1.74
N ALA A 22 -49.96 4.27 -2.32
CA ALA A 22 -50.62 5.55 -2.61
C ALA A 22 -51.68 5.44 -3.72
N VAL A 23 -51.43 4.63 -4.74
CA VAL A 23 -52.40 4.37 -5.83
C VAL A 23 -53.58 3.56 -5.31
N PHE A 24 -53.35 2.50 -4.52
CA PHE A 24 -54.43 1.74 -3.88
C PHE A 24 -55.26 2.60 -2.92
N LYS A 25 -54.63 3.48 -2.13
CA LYS A 25 -55.33 4.43 -1.27
C LYS A 25 -56.15 5.46 -2.05
N CYS A 26 -55.66 5.98 -3.17
CA CYS A 26 -56.41 6.92 -4.02
C CYS A 26 -57.62 6.25 -4.69
N VAL A 27 -57.47 5.01 -5.19
CA VAL A 27 -58.59 4.25 -5.77
C VAL A 27 -59.62 3.91 -4.69
N ALA A 28 -59.19 3.51 -3.50
CA ALA A 28 -60.09 3.28 -2.36
C ALA A 28 -60.82 4.55 -1.91
N LEU A 29 -60.14 5.71 -1.89
CA LEU A 29 -60.76 7.01 -1.56
C LEU A 29 -61.81 7.44 -2.60
N LEU A 30 -61.59 7.14 -3.88
CA LEU A 30 -62.56 7.40 -4.94
C LEU A 30 -63.78 6.47 -4.88
N PHE A 31 -63.66 5.27 -4.30
CA PHE A 31 -64.77 4.34 -4.10
C PHE A 31 -65.51 4.55 -2.76
N HIS A 32 -64.82 5.01 -1.70
CA HIS A 32 -65.44 5.21 -0.38
C HIS A 32 -66.15 6.56 -0.22
N HIS A 33 -65.78 7.60 -0.98
CA HIS A 33 -66.51 8.86 -1.01
C HIS A 33 -67.51 8.88 -2.17
N GLY A 34 -68.66 8.23 -1.96
CA GLY A 34 -69.83 8.31 -2.84
C GLY A 34 -70.37 9.74 -2.98
N ILE A 35 -69.80 10.50 -3.91
CA ILE A 35 -70.34 11.80 -4.33
C ILE A 35 -70.89 11.65 -5.74
N LEU A 36 -72.19 11.36 -5.82
CA LEU A 36 -73.12 12.05 -6.73
C LEU A 36 -74.56 11.76 -6.28
N CYS A 37 -75.04 12.68 -5.46
CA CYS A 37 -76.46 12.89 -5.19
C CYS A 37 -77.15 13.49 -6.43
N ALA A 38 -78.46 13.25 -6.54
CA ALA A 38 -79.26 13.52 -7.72
C ALA A 38 -79.70 14.99 -7.91
N SER A 39 -79.83 15.36 -9.20
CA SER A 39 -80.85 16.22 -9.85
C SER A 39 -80.84 17.77 -9.78
N SER A 40 -80.88 18.32 -11.00
CA SER A 40 -81.66 19.48 -11.52
C SER A 40 -81.05 20.90 -11.63
N ARG A 41 -81.08 21.37 -12.90
CA ARG A 41 -81.18 22.73 -13.49
C ARG A 41 -80.29 23.88 -12.95
N GLY A 42 -79.41 24.38 -13.82
CA GLY A 42 -78.83 25.73 -13.73
C GLY A 42 -77.46 25.82 -14.41
N GLU A 43 -77.33 26.67 -15.43
CA GLU A 43 -76.11 26.93 -16.19
C GLU A 43 -74.96 27.46 -15.32
N VAL A 44 -74.06 26.56 -14.93
CA VAL A 44 -72.64 26.83 -14.69
C VAL A 44 -71.97 25.54 -15.11
N GLY A 45 -71.13 25.57 -16.16
CA GLY A 45 -70.53 24.40 -16.81
C GLY A 45 -70.29 23.23 -15.86
N THR A 46 -71.27 22.33 -15.78
CA THR A 46 -71.21 21.15 -14.94
C THR A 46 -70.17 20.25 -15.57
N LEU A 47 -68.99 20.18 -14.96
CA LEU A 47 -68.00 19.17 -15.28
C LEU A 47 -68.65 17.82 -14.94
N GLU A 48 -69.25 17.22 -15.96
CA GLU A 48 -69.90 15.93 -15.88
C GLU A 48 -68.85 14.92 -15.38
N PHE A 49 -69.22 14.17 -14.35
CA PHE A 49 -68.29 13.20 -13.79
C PHE A 49 -67.92 12.20 -14.90
N PRO A 50 -66.63 11.94 -15.12
CA PRO A 50 -66.18 11.16 -16.26
C PRO A 50 -66.85 9.79 -16.29
N SER A 51 -67.24 9.36 -17.49
CA SER A 51 -67.85 8.04 -17.66
C SER A 51 -66.87 6.95 -17.19
N PRO A 52 -67.36 5.75 -16.83
CA PRO A 52 -66.48 4.62 -16.52
C PRO A 52 -65.42 4.33 -17.59
N SER A 53 -65.75 4.60 -18.87
CA SER A 53 -64.82 4.50 -20.00
C SER A 53 -63.69 5.55 -19.94
N ASP A 54 -64.02 6.78 -19.58
CA ASP A 54 -63.04 7.88 -19.40
C ASP A 54 -62.10 7.59 -18.24
N LEU A 55 -62.63 7.08 -17.13
CA LEU A 55 -61.84 6.64 -15.98
C LEU A 55 -60.90 5.49 -16.36
N ASN A 56 -61.38 4.49 -17.08
CA ASN A 56 -60.55 3.36 -17.53
C ASN A 56 -59.44 3.84 -18.49
N THR A 57 -59.76 4.76 -19.40
CA THR A 57 -58.79 5.39 -20.30
C THR A 57 -57.72 6.16 -19.54
N ARG A 58 -58.11 6.96 -18.54
CA ARG A 58 -57.16 7.71 -17.69
C ARG A 58 -56.29 6.77 -16.86
N LEU A 59 -56.87 5.70 -16.28
CA LEU A 59 -56.14 4.69 -15.52
C LEU A 59 -55.09 3.98 -16.41
N ARG A 60 -55.46 3.55 -17.61
CA ARG A 60 -54.53 2.94 -18.58
C ARG A 60 -53.38 3.89 -18.92
N ARG A 61 -53.66 5.19 -19.15
CA ARG A 61 -52.62 6.20 -19.41
C ARG A 61 -51.66 6.36 -18.22
N ILE A 62 -52.15 6.37 -16.98
CA ILE A 62 -51.31 6.42 -15.78
C ILE A 62 -50.44 5.16 -15.66
N ILE A 63 -51.02 3.97 -15.86
CA ILE A 63 -50.28 2.70 -15.85
C ILE A 63 -49.16 2.72 -16.90
N THR A 64 -49.45 3.13 -18.14
CA THR A 64 -48.45 3.24 -19.21
C THR A 64 -47.36 4.25 -18.87
N MET A 65 -47.72 5.42 -18.32
CA MET A 65 -46.76 6.44 -17.89
C MET A 65 -45.84 5.91 -16.77
N TYR A 66 -46.40 5.21 -15.79
CA TYR A 66 -45.67 4.59 -14.69
C TYR A 66 -44.70 3.52 -15.20
N GLN A 67 -45.19 2.57 -16.01
CA GLN A 67 -44.37 1.52 -16.60
C GLN A 67 -43.22 2.09 -17.45
N ARG A 68 -43.47 3.15 -18.23
CA ARG A 68 -42.44 3.85 -19.01
C ARG A 68 -41.39 4.52 -18.10
N ASN A 69 -41.81 5.18 -17.03
CA ASN A 69 -40.90 5.80 -16.07
C ASN A 69 -40.10 4.76 -15.27
N HIS A 70 -40.73 3.65 -14.87
CA HIS A 70 -40.06 2.54 -14.21
C HIS A 70 -38.95 1.98 -15.10
N LYS A 71 -39.27 1.60 -16.34
CA LYS A 71 -38.29 1.10 -17.31
C LYS A 71 -37.16 2.09 -17.58
N LYS A 72 -37.46 3.40 -17.62
CA LYS A 72 -36.44 4.46 -17.74
C LYS A 72 -35.52 4.52 -16.52
N ARG A 73 -36.06 4.41 -15.29
CA ARG A 73 -35.28 4.39 -14.05
C ARG A 73 -34.38 3.16 -13.96
N GLU A 74 -34.89 1.99 -14.31
CA GLU A 74 -34.09 0.76 -14.38
C GLU A 74 -32.93 0.90 -15.36
N LEU A 75 -33.16 1.48 -16.54
CA LEU A 75 -32.10 1.72 -17.52
C LEU A 75 -31.02 2.67 -16.99
N ILE A 76 -31.42 3.76 -16.32
CA ILE A 76 -30.48 4.72 -15.70
C ILE A 76 -29.68 4.05 -14.58
N ASN A 77 -30.33 3.27 -13.71
CA ASN A 77 -29.66 2.54 -12.65
C ASN A 77 -28.70 1.49 -13.20
N ALA A 78 -29.10 0.73 -14.23
CA ALA A 78 -28.23 -0.22 -14.91
C ALA A 78 -27.02 0.47 -15.56
N GLN A 79 -27.21 1.66 -16.18
CA GLN A 79 -26.12 2.43 -16.75
C GLN A 79 -25.16 2.98 -15.69
N ARG A 80 -25.69 3.44 -14.54
CA ARG A 80 -24.89 3.85 -13.38
C ARG A 80 -24.11 2.69 -12.78
N ALA A 81 -24.74 1.53 -12.56
CA ALA A 81 -24.10 0.31 -12.08
C ALA A 81 -22.95 -0.12 -13.01
N ARG A 82 -23.19 -0.17 -14.33
CA ARG A 82 -22.13 -0.45 -15.32
C ARG A 82 -20.98 0.57 -15.29
N ARG A 83 -21.25 1.84 -14.99
CA ARG A 83 -20.20 2.86 -14.86
C ARG A 83 -19.37 2.67 -13.59
N MET A 84 -20.03 2.36 -12.47
CA MET A 84 -19.36 2.05 -11.19
C MET A 84 -18.49 0.80 -11.32
N GLU A 85 -19.03 -0.28 -11.88
CA GLU A 85 -18.29 -1.52 -12.10
C GLU A 85 -17.04 -1.30 -12.97
N ARG A 86 -17.13 -0.48 -14.04
CA ARG A 86 -15.96 -0.12 -14.86
C ARG A 86 -14.91 0.65 -14.06
N ARG A 87 -15.34 1.56 -13.19
CA ARG A 87 -14.44 2.35 -12.34
C ARG A 87 -13.74 1.46 -11.32
N GLU A 88 -14.48 0.58 -10.64
CA GLU A 88 -13.92 -0.37 -9.67
C GLU A 88 -12.92 -1.33 -10.32
N LYS A 89 -13.22 -1.85 -11.52
CA LYS A 89 -12.28 -2.68 -12.29
C LYS A 89 -10.99 -1.93 -12.62
N PHE A 90 -11.09 -0.65 -13.00
CA PHE A 90 -9.91 0.17 -13.29
C PHE A 90 -9.08 0.45 -12.03
N GLU A 91 -9.72 0.83 -10.93
CA GLU A 91 -9.05 1.06 -9.64
C GLU A 91 -8.43 -0.22 -9.07
N ALA A 92 -9.09 -1.37 -9.26
CA ALA A 92 -8.53 -2.68 -8.90
C ALA A 92 -7.29 -3.01 -9.74
N ALA A 93 -7.32 -2.75 -11.05
CA ALA A 93 -6.17 -2.97 -11.93
C ALA A 93 -4.96 -2.09 -11.56
N ILE A 94 -5.20 -0.84 -11.12
CA ILE A 94 -4.13 0.04 -10.61
C ILE A 94 -3.54 -0.53 -9.31
N ARG A 95 -4.38 -0.90 -8.34
CA ARG A 95 -3.93 -1.50 -7.08
C ARG A 95 -3.14 -2.78 -7.29
N GLU A 96 -3.61 -3.66 -8.17
CA GLU A 96 -2.91 -4.89 -8.51
C GLU A 96 -1.53 -4.61 -9.13
N ARG A 97 -1.45 -3.62 -10.02
CA ARG A 97 -0.18 -3.19 -10.62
C ARG A 97 0.79 -2.63 -9.55
N GLU A 98 0.28 -1.90 -8.58
CA GLU A 98 1.07 -1.35 -7.49
C GLU A 98 1.59 -2.44 -6.55
N ILE A 99 0.74 -3.39 -6.16
CA ILE A 99 1.13 -4.57 -5.37
C ILE A 99 2.24 -5.36 -6.08
N ARG A 100 2.05 -5.69 -7.37
CA ARG A 100 3.08 -6.40 -8.16
C ARG A 100 4.40 -5.62 -8.23
N ARG A 101 4.34 -4.29 -8.30
CA ARG A 101 5.53 -3.43 -8.28
C ARG A 101 6.24 -3.52 -6.93
N LEU A 102 5.50 -3.44 -5.82
CA LEU A 102 6.05 -3.54 -4.47
C LEU A 102 6.67 -4.92 -4.19
N GLU A 103 5.98 -6.00 -4.57
CA GLU A 103 6.49 -7.37 -4.46
C GLU A 103 7.80 -7.56 -5.25
N THR A 104 7.85 -7.03 -6.48
CA THR A 104 9.06 -7.09 -7.30
C THR A 104 10.20 -6.30 -6.67
N GLN A 105 9.93 -5.14 -6.07
CA GLN A 105 10.93 -4.35 -5.37
C GLN A 105 11.41 -5.03 -4.07
N GLN A 106 10.55 -5.78 -3.38
CA GLN A 106 10.90 -6.51 -2.15
C GLN A 106 11.76 -7.75 -2.43
N ARG A 107 11.59 -8.38 -3.60
CA ARG A 107 12.34 -9.58 -3.99
C ARG A 107 13.78 -9.23 -4.39
N TRP A 108 14.74 -9.92 -3.81
CA TRP A 108 16.16 -9.77 -4.13
C TRP A 108 16.56 -10.70 -5.28
N SER A 109 17.10 -10.13 -6.35
CA SER A 109 17.70 -10.90 -7.43
C SER A 109 19.18 -11.19 -7.13
N ARG A 110 19.73 -12.28 -7.68
CA ARG A 110 21.16 -12.64 -7.53
C ARG A 110 22.12 -11.48 -7.83
N ARG A 111 21.77 -10.66 -8.82
CA ARG A 111 22.54 -9.46 -9.15
C ARG A 111 22.49 -8.44 -8.02
N GLU A 112 21.31 -8.12 -7.51
CA GLU A 112 21.16 -7.17 -6.39
C GLU A 112 21.86 -7.67 -5.12
N GLU A 113 21.82 -8.97 -4.82
CA GLU A 113 22.56 -9.56 -3.68
C GLU A 113 24.06 -9.35 -3.83
N ALA A 114 24.61 -9.61 -5.03
CA ALA A 114 26.04 -9.42 -5.32
C ALA A 114 26.45 -7.94 -5.23
N GLU A 115 25.62 -7.03 -5.76
CA GLU A 115 25.87 -5.58 -5.69
C GLU A 115 25.79 -5.08 -4.24
N PHE A 116 24.84 -5.57 -3.45
CA PHE A 116 24.73 -5.30 -2.02
C PHE A 116 25.98 -5.77 -1.27
N TYR A 117 26.38 -7.02 -1.48
CA TYR A 117 27.56 -7.61 -0.85
C TYR A 117 28.84 -6.80 -1.17
N ARG A 118 29.02 -6.41 -2.44
CA ARG A 118 30.13 -5.54 -2.84
C ARG A 118 30.06 -4.19 -2.12
N ALA A 119 28.91 -3.51 -2.18
CA ALA A 119 28.74 -2.19 -1.59
C ALA A 119 28.99 -2.20 -0.08
N VAL A 120 28.39 -3.15 0.65
CA VAL A 120 28.53 -3.25 2.11
C VAL A 120 29.95 -3.63 2.53
N SER A 121 30.63 -4.48 1.76
CA SER A 121 32.02 -4.87 2.05
C SER A 121 33.04 -3.78 1.73
N CYS A 122 32.71 -2.83 0.85
CA CYS A 122 33.60 -1.72 0.51
C CYS A 122 33.36 -0.49 1.41
N TYR A 123 32.08 -0.12 1.55
CA TYR A 123 31.66 1.17 2.11
C TYR A 123 30.89 1.04 3.44
N GLY A 124 30.54 -0.17 3.88
CA GLY A 124 29.67 -0.35 5.04
C GLY A 124 28.28 0.26 4.82
N VAL A 125 27.60 0.62 5.91
CA VAL A 125 26.32 1.34 5.90
C VAL A 125 26.40 2.47 6.91
N ASP A 126 25.96 3.66 6.51
CA ASP A 126 25.93 4.82 7.40
C ASP A 126 24.80 4.70 8.41
N TYR A 127 25.10 4.99 9.67
CA TYR A 127 24.13 4.98 10.75
C TYR A 127 24.11 6.32 11.46
N ARG A 128 22.92 6.92 11.57
CA ARG A 128 22.72 8.22 12.22
C ARG A 128 22.20 8.00 13.63
N ARG A 129 23.09 8.07 14.62
CA ARG A 129 22.77 7.79 16.03
C ARG A 129 21.66 8.68 16.60
N GLN A 130 21.58 9.96 16.19
CA GLN A 130 20.53 10.88 16.66
C GLN A 130 19.12 10.46 16.23
N GLU A 131 18.99 9.87 15.05
CA GLU A 131 17.72 9.43 14.47
C GLU A 131 17.50 7.92 14.62
N GLN A 132 18.46 7.21 15.21
CA GLN A 132 18.49 5.75 15.38
C GLN A 132 18.18 4.98 14.08
N ARG A 133 18.64 5.49 12.93
CA ARG A 133 18.35 4.90 11.61
C ARG A 133 19.56 4.81 10.70
N PHE A 134 19.52 3.84 9.80
CA PHE A 134 20.46 3.74 8.69
C PHE A 134 20.15 4.79 7.60
N VAL A 135 21.19 5.31 6.97
CA VAL A 135 21.10 6.27 5.86
C VAL A 135 21.47 5.54 4.57
N TRP A 136 20.50 5.45 3.64
CA TRP A 136 20.61 4.59 2.47
C TRP A 136 20.90 5.33 1.16
N ASP A 137 20.83 6.65 1.12
CA ASP A 137 20.92 7.42 -0.14
C ASP A 137 22.27 7.24 -0.87
N GLY A 138 23.37 7.39 -0.15
CA GLY A 138 24.71 7.11 -0.68
C GLY A 138 24.88 5.64 -1.06
N PHE A 139 24.46 4.74 -0.16
CA PHE A 139 24.55 3.28 -0.35
C PHE A 139 23.80 2.81 -1.60
N ARG A 140 22.60 3.33 -1.86
CA ARG A 140 21.80 3.01 -3.06
C ARG A 140 22.54 3.34 -4.34
N THR A 141 23.22 4.48 -4.35
CA THR A 141 23.95 4.97 -5.52
C THR A 141 25.14 4.06 -5.84
N VAL A 142 25.96 3.71 -4.84
CA VAL A 142 27.13 2.84 -5.04
C VAL A 142 26.76 1.36 -5.23
N GLY A 143 25.64 0.94 -4.65
CA GLY A 143 25.08 -0.40 -4.76
C GLY A 143 24.21 -0.61 -6.00
N ARG A 144 23.86 0.44 -6.76
CA ARG A 144 22.88 0.36 -7.87
C ARG A 144 21.54 -0.26 -7.41
N LEU A 145 21.08 0.18 -6.24
CA LEU A 145 19.88 -0.30 -5.55
C LEU A 145 18.82 0.81 -5.41
N GLU A 146 18.73 1.72 -6.38
CA GLU A 146 17.84 2.89 -6.35
C GLU A 146 16.35 2.52 -6.26
N ARG A 147 16.01 1.29 -6.65
CA ARG A 147 14.65 0.75 -6.59
C ARG A 147 14.29 0.12 -5.24
N LYS A 148 15.27 -0.08 -4.34
CA LYS A 148 15.05 -0.64 -3.01
C LYS A 148 14.72 0.48 -2.02
N ARG A 149 13.75 0.21 -1.17
CA ARG A 149 13.34 1.13 -0.10
C ARG A 149 14.19 0.93 1.14
N ASP A 150 14.22 1.94 2.00
CA ASP A 150 15.02 1.96 3.22
C ASP A 150 14.67 0.81 4.18
N ASP A 151 13.38 0.48 4.29
CA ASP A 151 12.88 -0.63 5.10
C ASP A 151 13.42 -1.98 4.59
N THR A 152 13.30 -2.23 3.29
CA THR A 152 13.80 -3.46 2.66
C THR A 152 15.32 -3.60 2.75
N LEU A 153 16.05 -2.49 2.64
CA LEU A 153 17.51 -2.46 2.77
C LEU A 153 17.94 -2.73 4.21
N THR A 154 17.24 -2.16 5.17
CA THR A 154 17.49 -2.36 6.59
C THR A 154 17.28 -3.81 7.00
N GLU A 155 16.14 -4.39 6.64
CA GLU A 155 15.83 -5.79 6.92
C GLU A 155 16.82 -6.75 6.23
N TYR A 156 17.20 -6.47 4.99
CA TYR A 156 18.20 -7.28 4.29
C TYR A 156 19.60 -7.14 4.91
N PHE A 157 19.99 -5.94 5.35
CA PHE A 157 21.27 -5.73 6.04
C PHE A 157 21.35 -6.45 7.38
N ARG A 158 20.24 -6.45 8.15
CA ARG A 158 20.13 -7.24 9.38
C ARG A 158 20.30 -8.73 9.09
N ALA A 159 19.57 -9.26 8.10
CA ALA A 159 19.70 -10.64 7.65
C ALA A 159 21.12 -10.99 7.19
N PHE A 160 21.77 -10.09 6.45
CA PHE A 160 23.14 -10.25 5.99
C PHE A 160 24.12 -10.29 7.17
N ARG A 161 24.03 -9.37 8.14
CA ARG A 161 24.88 -9.38 9.35
C ARG A 161 24.67 -10.64 10.18
N ALA A 162 23.42 -11.06 10.39
CA ALA A 162 23.09 -12.28 11.11
C ALA A 162 23.66 -13.52 10.41
N MET A 163 23.56 -13.57 9.07
CA MET A 163 24.22 -14.61 8.26
C MET A 163 25.73 -14.62 8.48
N CYS A 164 26.40 -13.47 8.38
CA CYS A 164 27.85 -13.41 8.59
C CYS A 164 28.24 -13.85 10.01
N ARG A 165 27.51 -13.40 11.04
CA ARG A 165 27.75 -13.81 12.44
C ARG A 165 27.61 -15.31 12.63
N ARG A 166 26.57 -15.90 12.06
CA ARG A 166 26.28 -17.34 12.11
C ARG A 166 27.38 -18.17 11.48
N VAL A 167 27.85 -17.79 10.28
CA VAL A 167 28.95 -18.49 9.60
C VAL A 167 30.26 -18.38 10.39
N CYS A 168 30.50 -17.24 11.05
CA CYS A 168 31.65 -17.03 11.94
C CYS A 168 31.50 -17.67 13.33
N GLY A 169 30.46 -18.47 13.59
CA GLY A 169 30.22 -19.09 14.90
C GLY A 169 29.94 -18.10 16.05
N ARG A 170 29.56 -16.85 15.75
CA ARG A 170 29.21 -15.85 16.76
C ARG A 170 27.79 -16.09 17.28
N LYS A 171 27.57 -15.83 18.58
CA LYS A 171 26.23 -15.90 19.18
C LYS A 171 25.28 -14.92 18.49
N LEU A 172 24.12 -15.41 18.11
CA LEU A 172 23.00 -14.62 17.60
C LEU A 172 22.14 -14.17 18.78
N GLY A 173 21.63 -12.94 18.73
CA GLY A 173 20.64 -12.44 19.69
C GLY A 173 19.21 -12.66 19.21
N GLU A 174 18.21 -12.29 20.01
CA GLU A 174 16.79 -12.39 19.64
C GLU A 174 16.47 -11.61 18.35
N GLU A 175 17.16 -10.48 18.12
CA GLU A 175 17.02 -9.67 16.90
C GLU A 175 17.54 -10.36 15.63
N ASP A 176 18.37 -11.40 15.77
CA ASP A 176 19.01 -12.12 14.66
C ASP A 176 18.24 -13.39 14.25
N GLU A 177 17.26 -13.85 15.05
CA GLU A 177 16.58 -15.15 14.86
C GLU A 177 15.29 -15.07 14.01
N ASN A 178 14.60 -13.93 13.99
CA ASN A 178 13.29 -13.79 13.33
C ASN A 178 13.30 -12.80 12.15
N LEU A 179 14.27 -12.97 11.25
CA LEU A 179 14.49 -12.06 10.13
C LEU A 179 13.69 -12.47 8.89
N GLN A 180 13.13 -11.48 8.20
CA GLN A 180 12.27 -11.70 7.02
C GLN A 180 13.03 -12.35 5.85
N TYR A 181 14.32 -12.02 5.70
CA TYR A 181 15.13 -12.46 4.57
C TYR A 181 16.07 -13.60 4.95
N VAL A 182 16.18 -14.59 4.06
CA VAL A 182 17.18 -15.65 4.13
C VAL A 182 18.27 -15.35 3.12
N VAL A 183 19.46 -14.98 3.61
CA VAL A 183 20.63 -14.70 2.78
C VAL A 183 21.47 -15.97 2.63
N GLU A 184 21.88 -16.28 1.40
CA GLU A 184 22.76 -17.43 1.14
C GLU A 184 24.10 -17.27 1.87
N PRO A 185 24.57 -18.31 2.59
CA PRO A 185 25.85 -18.24 3.28
C PRO A 185 27.03 -18.02 2.34
N ILE A 186 27.92 -17.11 2.73
CA ILE A 186 29.24 -16.94 2.11
C ILE A 186 30.31 -17.72 2.90
N SER A 187 31.56 -17.75 2.43
CA SER A 187 32.64 -18.37 3.20
C SER A 187 32.93 -17.62 4.50
N GLU A 188 33.36 -18.35 5.52
CA GLU A 188 33.69 -17.79 6.85
C GLU A 188 34.74 -16.68 6.78
N GLU A 189 35.77 -16.85 5.96
CA GLU A 189 36.79 -15.83 5.73
C GLU A 189 36.19 -14.53 5.18
N ARG A 190 35.27 -14.65 4.21
CA ARG A 190 34.60 -13.49 3.61
C ARG A 190 33.65 -12.82 4.61
N ALA A 191 32.90 -13.59 5.38
CA ALA A 191 32.02 -13.10 6.43
C ALA A 191 32.80 -12.35 7.51
N THR A 192 33.92 -12.91 7.97
CA THR A 192 34.79 -12.32 8.99
C THR A 192 35.34 -10.98 8.52
N ARG A 193 35.93 -10.94 7.31
CA ARG A 193 36.46 -9.70 6.71
C ARG A 193 35.38 -8.64 6.55
N CYS A 194 34.19 -9.04 6.10
CA CYS A 194 33.07 -8.13 5.91
C CYS A 194 32.60 -7.51 7.24
N LEU A 195 32.41 -8.33 8.28
CA LEU A 195 32.01 -7.84 9.61
C LEU A 195 33.04 -6.87 10.20
N GLN A 196 34.32 -7.22 10.15
CA GLN A 196 35.39 -6.34 10.63
C GLN A 196 35.39 -5.00 9.89
N ARG A 197 35.19 -5.01 8.58
CA ARG A 197 35.12 -3.80 7.77
C ARG A 197 33.91 -2.93 8.14
N ILE A 198 32.73 -3.53 8.27
CA ILE A 198 31.49 -2.84 8.67
C ILE A 198 31.67 -2.18 10.05
N GLU A 199 32.19 -2.94 11.03
CA GLU A 199 32.44 -2.45 12.38
C GLU A 199 33.48 -1.32 12.40
N LEU A 200 34.58 -1.46 11.65
CA LEU A 200 35.60 -0.42 11.51
C LEU A 200 35.02 0.88 10.94
N LEU A 201 34.27 0.81 9.84
CA LEU A 201 33.70 1.99 9.18
C LEU A 201 32.65 2.68 10.05
N SER A 202 31.78 1.90 10.71
CA SER A 202 30.83 2.42 11.71
C SER A 202 31.57 3.15 12.84
N LYS A 203 32.62 2.54 13.40
CA LYS A 203 33.43 3.17 14.45
C LYS A 203 34.10 4.47 13.98
N ILE A 204 34.65 4.49 12.77
CA ILE A 204 35.26 5.71 12.20
C ILE A 204 34.23 6.83 12.11
N ARG A 205 33.05 6.56 11.54
CA ARG A 205 32.01 7.56 11.29
C ARG A 205 31.32 8.03 12.57
N GLU A 206 31.06 7.14 13.50
CA GLU A 206 30.20 7.40 14.66
C GLU A 206 30.97 7.78 15.94
N GLU A 207 32.22 7.33 16.08
CA GLU A 207 33.00 7.50 17.32
C GLU A 207 34.28 8.29 17.10
N ILE A 208 35.05 7.98 16.05
CA ILE A 208 36.39 8.55 15.86
C ILE A 208 36.30 9.96 15.29
N LEU A 209 35.66 10.14 14.13
CA LEU A 209 35.58 11.44 13.46
C LEU A 209 34.85 12.51 14.28
N PRO A 210 33.75 12.21 15.01
CA PRO A 210 33.07 13.20 15.84
C PRO A 210 33.77 13.47 17.19
N HIS A 211 34.87 12.77 17.51
CA HIS A 211 35.50 12.87 18.83
C HIS A 211 36.09 14.28 19.06
N PRO A 212 35.77 14.96 20.17
CA PRO A 212 36.18 16.35 20.40
C PRO A 212 37.70 16.54 20.46
N GLU A 213 38.42 15.54 20.98
CA GLU A 213 39.90 15.56 21.07
C GLU A 213 40.60 14.85 19.90
N LEU A 214 39.91 14.57 18.78
CA LEU A 214 40.51 13.82 17.67
C LEU A 214 41.82 14.47 17.20
N ASP A 215 41.81 15.79 17.02
CA ASP A 215 42.97 16.54 16.53
C ASP A 215 44.16 16.46 17.49
N GLU A 216 43.93 16.48 18.80
CA GLU A 216 45.00 16.32 19.79
C GLU A 216 45.57 14.91 19.80
N ARG A 217 44.71 13.89 19.65
CA ARG A 217 45.15 12.49 19.60
C ARG A 217 45.94 12.18 18.34
N LEU A 218 45.58 12.77 17.21
CA LEU A 218 46.30 12.58 15.95
C LEU A 218 47.72 13.15 15.97
N LYS A 219 48.02 14.14 16.84
CA LYS A 219 49.40 14.63 17.03
C LYS A 219 50.32 13.56 17.67
N LEU A 220 49.77 12.53 18.29
CA LEU A 220 50.53 11.45 18.91
C LEU A 220 50.96 10.36 17.90
N CYS A 221 50.43 10.40 16.67
CA CYS A 221 50.78 9.47 15.61
C CYS A 221 52.29 9.51 15.32
N GLN A 222 52.91 8.34 15.30
CA GLN A 222 54.34 8.18 15.02
C GLN A 222 54.55 7.78 13.56
N PRO A 223 55.68 8.19 12.94
CA PRO A 223 56.04 7.71 11.61
C PRO A 223 56.26 6.20 11.63
N SER A 224 55.88 5.54 10.52
CA SER A 224 56.11 4.11 10.31
C SER A 224 56.96 3.92 9.05
N MET A 225 57.82 2.90 9.06
CA MET A 225 58.59 2.48 7.87
C MET A 225 57.70 1.98 6.73
N ASP A 226 56.45 1.60 7.03
CA ASP A 226 55.48 1.15 6.04
C ASP A 226 54.77 2.31 5.31
N LEU A 227 55.00 3.56 5.74
CA LEU A 227 54.39 4.75 5.16
C LEU A 227 55.39 5.47 4.24
N PRO A 228 54.93 6.06 3.12
CA PRO A 228 55.81 6.83 2.23
C PRO A 228 56.44 8.05 2.92
N ASP A 229 57.62 8.47 2.47
CA ASP A 229 58.36 9.62 3.03
C ASP A 229 57.60 10.96 2.97
N TRP A 230 56.62 11.09 2.07
CA TRP A 230 55.78 12.30 1.98
C TRP A 230 54.61 12.28 2.98
N TRP A 231 54.44 11.21 3.78
CA TRP A 231 53.36 11.10 4.74
C TRP A 231 53.58 11.99 5.97
N ILE A 232 52.67 12.93 6.20
CA ILE A 232 52.71 13.84 7.33
C ILE A 232 51.80 13.27 8.43
N CYS A 233 52.40 12.72 9.48
CA CYS A 233 51.68 12.17 10.64
C CYS A 233 50.70 13.20 11.24
N GLY A 234 49.56 12.71 11.70
CA GLY A 234 48.42 13.48 12.18
C GLY A 234 47.61 14.11 11.05
N ARG A 235 48.25 14.80 10.10
CA ARG A 235 47.56 15.44 8.97
C ARG A 235 47.00 14.41 7.98
N HIS A 236 47.85 13.59 7.38
CA HIS A 236 47.42 12.62 6.37
C HIS A 236 46.65 11.46 7.00
N ASP A 237 46.87 11.16 8.29
CA ASP A 237 46.04 10.22 9.05
C ASP A 237 44.59 10.71 9.16
N LYS A 238 44.39 12.02 9.44
CA LYS A 238 43.06 12.64 9.41
C LYS A 238 42.42 12.55 8.04
N ASP A 239 43.17 12.90 7.00
CA ASP A 239 42.68 12.86 5.61
C ASP A 239 42.29 11.43 5.20
N LEU A 240 43.06 10.43 5.62
CA LEU A 240 42.76 9.02 5.41
C LEU A 240 41.47 8.60 6.13
N LEU A 241 41.28 8.99 7.40
CA LEU A 241 40.05 8.70 8.14
C LEU A 241 38.82 9.33 7.47
N ILE A 242 38.94 10.60 7.04
CA ILE A 242 37.87 11.31 6.33
C ILE A 242 37.59 10.63 4.98
N GLY A 243 38.63 10.24 4.24
CA GLY A 243 38.51 9.54 2.96
C GLY A 243 37.87 8.16 3.11
N ALA A 244 38.27 7.39 4.11
CA ALA A 244 37.74 6.06 4.39
C ALA A 244 36.27 6.10 4.86
N ALA A 245 35.84 7.21 5.46
CA ALA A 245 34.48 7.41 5.93
C ALA A 245 33.50 7.86 4.83
N LYS A 246 33.98 8.30 3.66
CA LYS A 246 33.14 8.65 2.51
C LYS A 246 32.74 7.42 1.69
#